data_AF-A0A6G0WMT3-F1
#
_entry.id   AF-A0A6G0WMT3-F1
#
_cell.length_a   1.000
_cell.length_b   1.000
_cell.length_c   1.000
_cell.angle_alpha   90.00
_cell.angle_beta   90.00
_cell.angle_gamma   90.00
#
_symmetry.space_group_name_H-M   'P 1'
#
loop_
_entity.id
_entity.type
_entity.pdbx_description
1 polymer ?
#
loop_
_entity_poly.entity_id
_entity_poly.type
_entity_poly.pdbx_seq_one_letter_code
_entity_poly.pdbx_strand_id
1 'polypeptide(L)'
;MISKTMAPTHFASLSKILTSCLGDFGAFLVLVDVSHNNWEINHFLGNAQYFITPVANLPSLHAVKSYYAFPNEASPEDLSEFAVFTMNHSLSTAIDHDDNQYLITAGSYATLDAANDICGDLVHTYPFGNVAHSIPGTIRLATVSDKRQYVRGNLF
;
A
#
# COMPACT_ATOMS: atom_id res chain seq x y z
N MET A 1 27.51 38.75 58.23
CA MET A 1 26.63 38.20 57.19
C MET A 1 27.34 38.30 55.85
N ILE A 2 27.89 37.19 55.35
CA ILE A 2 28.60 37.16 54.06
C ILE A 2 27.55 36.83 52.99
N SER A 3 27.21 37.81 52.17
CA SER A 3 26.43 37.63 50.95
C SER A 3 27.29 36.88 49.93
N LYS A 4 26.97 35.60 49.67
CA LYS A 4 27.57 34.85 48.55
C LYS A 4 26.83 35.24 47.27
N THR A 5 27.34 36.26 46.57
CA THR A 5 27.01 36.49 45.17
C THR A 5 27.56 35.35 44.33
N MET A 6 26.65 34.59 43.72
CA MET A 6 26.96 33.46 42.83
C MET A 6 27.71 33.97 41.60
N ALA A 7 28.88 33.39 41.29
CA ALA A 7 29.78 33.90 40.26
C ALA A 7 29.20 33.73 38.83
N PRO A 8 29.38 34.73 37.95
CA PRO A 8 28.75 34.80 36.60
C PRO A 8 29.15 33.67 35.64
N THR A 9 30.23 32.96 35.94
CA THR A 9 30.73 31.80 35.16
C THR A 9 29.84 30.57 35.27
N HIS A 10 29.21 30.35 36.43
CA HIS A 10 28.32 29.20 36.64
C HIS A 10 26.99 29.36 35.89
N PHE A 11 26.48 30.60 35.80
CA PHE A 11 25.25 30.91 35.07
C PHE A 11 25.40 30.70 33.55
N ALA A 12 26.55 31.10 33.01
CA ALA A 12 26.87 30.90 31.59
C ALA A 12 27.08 29.42 31.24
N SER A 13 27.68 28.63 32.14
CA SER A 13 27.84 27.17 31.97
C SER A 13 26.49 26.46 32.03
N LEU A 14 25.65 26.80 33.02
CA LEU A 14 24.30 26.25 33.17
C LEU A 14 23.44 26.55 31.94
N SER A 15 23.49 27.77 31.42
CA SER A 15 22.77 28.17 30.20
C SER A 15 23.19 27.34 28.99
N LYS A 16 24.49 27.10 28.79
CA LYS A 16 24.99 26.27 27.67
C LYS A 16 24.52 24.82 27.77
N ILE A 17 24.56 24.25 28.97
CA ILE A 17 24.07 22.88 29.22
C ILE A 17 22.57 22.82 28.91
N LEU A 18 21.79 23.78 29.39
CA LEU A 18 20.35 23.82 29.16
C LEU A 18 20.00 23.92 27.67
N THR A 19 20.71 24.78 26.93
CA THR A 19 20.51 24.93 25.48
C THR A 19 20.88 23.65 24.72
N SER A 20 21.97 22.97 25.10
CA SER A 20 22.36 21.68 24.51
C SER A 20 21.29 20.63 24.75
N CYS A 21 20.83 20.47 26.00
CA CYS A 21 19.79 19.51 26.35
C CYS A 21 18.47 19.78 25.62
N LEU A 22 18.08 21.04 25.45
CA LEU A 22 16.90 21.40 24.65
C LEU A 22 17.07 21.03 23.17
N GLY A 23 18.26 21.23 22.62
CA GLY A 23 18.59 20.84 21.25
C GLY A 23 18.53 19.33 21.04
N ASP A 24 19.16 18.57 21.93
CA ASP A 24 19.17 17.10 21.88
C ASP A 24 17.76 16.52 22.06
N PHE A 25 16.98 17.09 22.99
CA PHE A 25 15.59 16.71 23.20
C PHE A 25 14.73 17.03 21.96
N GLY A 26 14.93 18.20 21.35
CA GLY A 26 14.26 18.57 20.10
C GLY A 26 14.60 17.60 18.95
N ALA A 27 15.88 17.26 18.78
CA ALA A 27 16.31 16.30 17.77
C ALA A 27 15.69 14.91 18.00
N PHE A 28 15.61 14.47 19.26
CA PHE A 28 14.94 13.22 19.63
C PHE A 28 13.44 13.26 19.28
N LEU A 29 12.73 14.34 19.60
CA LEU A 29 11.31 14.48 19.27
C LEU A 29 11.06 14.45 17.75
N VAL A 30 11.93 15.09 16.95
CA VAL A 30 11.84 15.02 15.47
C VAL A 30 12.02 13.59 14.97
N LEU A 31 12.96 12.84 15.56
CA LEU A 31 13.19 11.44 15.22
C LEU A 31 11.97 10.56 15.55
N VAL A 32 11.35 10.80 16.71
CA VAL A 32 10.10 10.13 17.12
C VAL A 32 8.97 10.49 16.16
N ASP A 33 8.81 11.75 15.79
CA ASP A 33 7.77 12.18 14.85
C ASP A 33 7.93 11.50 13.48
N VAL A 34 9.12 11.56 12.87
CA VAL A 34 9.39 10.92 11.57
C VAL A 34 9.18 9.40 11.61
N SER A 35 9.50 8.74 12.72
CA SER A 35 9.38 7.27 12.82
C SER A 35 7.97 6.80 13.19
N HIS A 36 7.31 7.44 14.16
CA HIS A 36 6.03 6.99 14.71
C HIS A 36 4.85 7.60 13.97
N ASN A 37 4.92 8.87 13.56
CA ASN A 37 3.83 9.51 12.83
C ASN A 37 3.77 9.02 11.37
N ASN A 38 4.92 8.71 10.77
CA ASN A 38 5.00 8.14 9.42
C ASN A 38 4.92 6.61 9.40
N TRP A 39 4.80 5.96 10.57
CA TRP A 39 4.73 4.51 10.69
C TRP A 39 3.58 3.92 9.88
N GLU A 40 2.40 4.53 9.98
CA GLU A 40 1.22 4.09 9.25
C GLU A 40 1.45 4.13 7.73
N ILE A 41 2.04 5.20 7.21
CA ILE A 41 2.34 5.33 5.77
C ILE A 41 3.34 4.26 5.33
N ASN A 42 4.42 4.05 6.09
CA ASN A 42 5.40 3.01 5.79
C ASN A 42 4.78 1.61 5.83
N HIS A 43 3.87 1.39 6.78
CA HIS A 43 3.11 0.14 6.89
C HIS A 43 2.16 -0.05 5.71
N PHE A 44 1.47 1.00 5.24
CA PHE A 44 0.62 0.95 4.05
C PHE A 44 1.42 0.69 2.77
N LEU A 45 2.59 1.32 2.60
CA LEU A 45 3.47 1.09 1.45
C LEU A 45 4.06 -0.32 1.48
N GLY A 46 4.55 -0.78 2.64
CA GLY A 46 5.11 -2.12 2.81
C GLY A 46 4.07 -3.21 2.54
N ASN A 47 2.88 -3.10 3.13
CA ASN A 47 1.81 -4.07 2.95
C ASN A 47 1.22 -4.08 1.54
N ALA A 48 1.44 -3.03 0.74
CA ALA A 48 1.01 -3.02 -0.65
C ALA A 48 1.72 -4.11 -1.48
N GLN A 49 2.94 -4.52 -1.11
CA GLN A 49 3.69 -5.56 -1.83
C GLN A 49 2.97 -6.92 -1.88
N TYR A 50 2.08 -7.20 -0.92
CA TYR A 50 1.23 -8.40 -0.96
C TYR A 50 0.34 -8.47 -2.21
N PHE A 51 -0.05 -7.33 -2.79
CA PHE A 51 -0.84 -7.29 -4.03
C PHE A 51 -0.01 -7.61 -5.28
N ILE A 52 1.30 -7.35 -5.25
CA ILE A 52 2.19 -7.60 -6.39
C ILE A 52 2.58 -9.07 -6.45
N THR A 53 2.79 -9.72 -5.30
CA THR A 53 3.23 -11.11 -5.20
C THR A 53 2.47 -12.11 -6.11
N PRO A 54 1.12 -12.11 -6.19
CA PRO A 54 0.39 -13.03 -7.07
C PRO A 54 0.62 -12.77 -8.58
N VAL A 55 0.97 -11.53 -8.95
CA VAL A 55 1.09 -11.09 -10.35
C VAL A 55 2.50 -10.71 -10.77
N ALA A 56 3.50 -10.92 -9.90
CA ALA A 56 4.87 -10.44 -10.07
C ALA A 56 5.56 -10.92 -11.36
N ASN A 57 5.10 -12.03 -11.96
CA ASN A 57 5.64 -12.58 -13.20
C ASN A 57 4.62 -12.54 -14.36
N LEU A 58 3.58 -11.72 -14.25
CA LEU A 58 2.45 -11.68 -15.19
C LEU A 58 2.31 -10.25 -15.75
N PRO A 59 3.11 -9.89 -16.78
CA PRO A 59 3.24 -8.51 -17.26
C PRO A 59 2.04 -8.00 -18.07
N SER A 60 1.04 -8.86 -18.26
CA SER A 60 -0.16 -8.50 -19.01
C SER A 60 -1.35 -9.29 -18.49
N LEU A 61 -2.53 -8.73 -18.71
CA LEU A 61 -3.80 -9.39 -18.41
C LEU A 61 -3.95 -10.72 -19.17
N HIS A 62 -3.33 -10.85 -20.34
CA HIS A 62 -3.27 -12.11 -21.08
C HIS A 62 -2.47 -13.19 -20.33
N ALA A 63 -1.33 -12.82 -19.73
CA ALA A 63 -0.55 -13.72 -18.89
C ALA A 63 -1.30 -14.10 -17.60
N VAL A 64 -2.04 -13.15 -17.01
CA VAL A 64 -2.92 -13.44 -15.87
C VAL A 64 -3.99 -14.47 -16.25
N LYS A 65 -4.62 -14.30 -17.41
CA LYS A 65 -5.62 -15.23 -17.95
C LYS A 65 -5.10 -16.65 -18.15
N SER A 66 -3.87 -16.81 -18.61
CA SER A 66 -3.30 -18.15 -18.83
C SER A 66 -2.90 -18.85 -17.52
N TYR A 67 -2.72 -18.07 -16.44
CA TYR A 67 -2.23 -18.54 -15.15
C TYR A 67 -3.34 -18.76 -14.11
N TYR A 68 -4.45 -18.03 -14.21
CA TYR A 68 -5.59 -18.10 -13.29
C TYR A 68 -6.85 -18.62 -14.00
N ALA A 69 -7.69 -19.35 -13.27
CA ALA A 69 -9.04 -19.67 -13.70
C ALA A 69 -9.97 -18.49 -13.41
N PHE A 70 -10.77 -18.13 -14.40
CA PHE A 70 -11.79 -17.08 -14.32
C PHE A 70 -13.19 -17.70 -14.44
N PRO A 71 -14.18 -17.14 -13.76
CA PRO A 71 -15.57 -17.52 -13.96
C PRO A 71 -16.09 -16.97 -15.29
N ASN A 72 -17.26 -17.44 -15.72
CA ASN A 72 -17.97 -16.80 -16.82
C ASN A 72 -18.50 -15.42 -16.37
N GLU A 73 -18.49 -14.43 -17.25
CA GLU A 73 -18.99 -13.05 -17.01
C GLU A 73 -18.17 -12.20 -16.01
N ALA A 74 -17.05 -12.73 -15.52
CA ALA A 74 -16.04 -11.97 -14.77
C ALA A 74 -14.64 -12.44 -15.16
N SER A 75 -14.41 -12.58 -16.47
CA SER A 75 -13.12 -12.88 -17.07
C SER A 75 -12.56 -11.66 -17.82
N PRO A 76 -11.25 -11.63 -18.15
CA PRO A 76 -10.64 -10.54 -18.89
C PRO A 76 -11.35 -10.13 -20.20
N GLU A 77 -12.10 -11.05 -20.82
CA GLU A 77 -12.89 -10.79 -22.03
C GLU A 77 -14.13 -9.92 -21.78
N ASP A 78 -14.62 -9.85 -20.55
CA ASP A 78 -15.82 -9.11 -20.17
C ASP A 78 -15.51 -7.64 -19.82
N LEU A 79 -14.22 -7.27 -19.80
CA LEU A 79 -13.76 -5.92 -19.46
C LEU A 79 -13.86 -4.95 -20.65
N SER A 80 -14.09 -3.66 -20.36
CA SER A 80 -13.98 -2.62 -21.38
C SER A 80 -12.54 -2.45 -21.88
N GLU A 81 -12.39 -1.91 -23.10
CA GLU A 81 -11.06 -1.61 -23.66
C GLU A 81 -10.22 -0.72 -22.74
N PHE A 82 -10.88 0.23 -22.06
CA PHE A 82 -10.22 1.09 -21.07
C PHE A 82 -9.73 0.29 -19.86
N ALA A 83 -10.57 -0.59 -19.31
CA ALA A 83 -10.17 -1.45 -18.19
C ALA A 83 -9.01 -2.38 -18.57
N VAL A 84 -9.02 -2.96 -19.78
CA VAL A 84 -7.91 -3.78 -20.29
C VAL A 84 -6.63 -2.96 -20.42
N PHE A 85 -6.71 -1.74 -20.95
CA PHE A 85 -5.57 -0.83 -21.04
C PHE A 85 -5.00 -0.49 -19.65
N THR A 86 -5.86 -0.08 -18.72
CA THR A 86 -5.45 0.26 -17.36
C THR A 86 -4.83 -0.92 -16.63
N MET A 87 -5.42 -2.13 -16.73
CA MET A 87 -4.85 -3.32 -16.10
C MET A 87 -3.48 -3.69 -16.65
N ASN A 88 -3.30 -3.68 -17.98
CA ASN A 88 -1.99 -3.97 -18.58
C ASN A 88 -0.94 -2.93 -18.15
N HIS A 89 -1.31 -1.65 -18.12
CA HIS A 89 -0.43 -0.60 -17.65
C HIS A 89 -0.05 -0.81 -16.18
N SER A 90 -1.03 -1.02 -15.29
CA SER A 90 -0.80 -1.26 -13.87
C SER A 90 0.05 -2.51 -13.61
N LEU A 91 -0.15 -3.60 -14.37
CA LEU A 91 0.67 -4.81 -14.25
C LEU A 91 2.11 -4.57 -14.68
N SER A 92 2.34 -3.90 -15.82
CA SER A 92 3.69 -3.56 -16.28
C SER A 92 4.41 -2.66 -15.28
N THR A 93 3.74 -1.58 -14.84
CA THR A 93 4.21 -0.65 -13.81
C THR A 93 4.52 -1.35 -12.48
N ALA A 94 3.64 -2.24 -12.02
CA ALA A 94 3.85 -2.96 -10.77
C ALA A 94 5.05 -3.91 -10.79
N ILE A 95 5.39 -4.46 -11.96
CA ILE A 95 6.54 -5.37 -12.15
C ILE A 95 7.84 -4.58 -12.36
N ASP A 96 7.81 -3.53 -13.19
CA ASP A 96 9.00 -2.75 -13.53
C ASP A 96 9.53 -1.92 -12.34
N HIS A 97 8.69 -1.70 -11.31
CA HIS A 97 9.03 -1.05 -10.05
C HIS A 97 9.92 0.20 -10.22
N ASP A 98 9.44 1.16 -11.03
CA ASP A 98 10.11 2.45 -11.20
C ASP A 98 10.09 3.24 -9.88
N ASP A 99 11.18 3.95 -9.56
CA ASP A 99 11.36 4.71 -8.31
C ASP A 99 10.28 5.80 -8.09
N ASN A 100 9.52 6.12 -9.13
CA ASN A 100 8.46 7.13 -9.13
C ASN A 100 7.04 6.54 -8.95
N GLN A 101 6.90 5.23 -8.73
CA GLN A 101 5.61 4.55 -8.66
C GLN A 101 5.41 3.92 -7.29
N TYR A 102 4.35 4.33 -6.60
CA TYR A 102 4.02 3.83 -5.28
C TYR A 102 2.72 3.05 -5.31
N LEU A 103 2.75 1.83 -4.78
CA LEU A 103 1.55 1.08 -4.49
C LEU A 103 1.17 1.32 -3.03
N ILE A 104 -0.08 1.71 -2.81
CA ILE A 104 -0.65 1.93 -1.48
C ILE A 104 -1.75 0.91 -1.24
N THR A 105 -1.72 0.24 -0.09
CA THR A 105 -2.84 -0.61 0.34
C THR A 105 -3.91 0.23 1.02
N ALA A 106 -5.19 -0.16 0.85
CA ALA A 106 -6.30 0.36 1.63
C ALA A 106 -6.32 -0.15 3.09
N GLY A 107 -5.33 -0.97 3.48
CA GLY A 107 -5.25 -1.60 4.79
C GLY A 107 -6.20 -2.79 4.93
N SER A 108 -6.44 -3.20 6.17
CA SER A 108 -7.49 -4.15 6.52
C SER A 108 -8.72 -3.40 7.00
N TYR A 109 -9.89 -3.83 6.54
CA TYR A 109 -11.18 -3.35 7.02
C TYR A 109 -12.04 -4.54 7.39
N ALA A 110 -12.90 -4.38 8.40
CA ALA A 110 -13.85 -5.42 8.77
C ALA A 110 -14.98 -5.45 7.74
N THR A 111 -15.36 -6.63 7.27
CA THR A 111 -16.60 -6.84 6.52
C THR A 111 -17.77 -6.68 7.50
N LEU A 112 -18.59 -5.64 7.30
CA LEU A 112 -19.71 -5.28 8.17
C LEU A 112 -21.05 -5.64 7.53
N ASP A 113 -21.16 -5.49 6.21
CA ASP A 113 -22.36 -5.76 5.43
C ASP A 113 -22.01 -6.20 4.00
N ALA A 114 -23.04 -6.50 3.19
CA ALA A 114 -22.86 -6.90 1.79
C ALA A 114 -22.32 -5.76 0.89
N ALA A 115 -22.39 -4.50 1.32
CA ALA A 115 -21.90 -3.38 0.53
C ALA A 115 -20.38 -3.19 0.66
N ASN A 116 -19.77 -3.68 1.75
CA ASN A 116 -18.31 -3.67 1.93
C ASN A 116 -17.65 -5.05 1.86
N ASP A 117 -18.39 -6.08 1.43
CA ASP A 117 -17.86 -7.43 1.21
C ASP A 117 -17.19 -7.57 -0.16
N ILE A 118 -15.89 -7.27 -0.24
CA ILE A 118 -15.09 -7.51 -1.46
C ILE A 118 -14.80 -9.01 -1.65
N CYS A 119 -14.83 -9.81 -0.58
CA CYS A 119 -14.61 -11.26 -0.69
C CYS A 119 -15.75 -11.94 -1.45
N GLY A 120 -16.95 -11.36 -1.45
CA GLY A 120 -18.08 -11.79 -2.27
C GLY A 120 -17.78 -11.82 -3.78
N ASP A 121 -16.90 -10.95 -4.27
CA ASP A 121 -16.50 -10.91 -5.69
C ASP A 121 -15.75 -12.18 -6.14
N LEU A 122 -15.27 -13.01 -5.20
CA LEU A 122 -14.63 -14.31 -5.48
C LEU A 122 -15.63 -15.49 -5.51
N VAL A 123 -16.89 -15.28 -5.10
CA VAL A 123 -17.88 -16.35 -5.00
C VAL A 123 -18.55 -16.60 -6.35
N HIS A 124 -17.90 -17.40 -7.20
CA HIS A 124 -18.39 -17.76 -8.52
C HIS A 124 -18.27 -19.26 -8.83
N THR A 125 -18.86 -19.68 -9.96
CA THR A 125 -18.62 -20.99 -10.57
C THR A 125 -17.49 -20.88 -11.59
N TYR A 126 -16.44 -21.68 -11.40
CA TYR A 126 -15.23 -21.64 -12.22
C TYR A 126 -15.17 -22.84 -13.18
N PRO A 127 -15.19 -22.63 -14.50
CA PRO A 127 -14.99 -23.70 -15.45
C PRO A 127 -13.53 -24.17 -15.43
N PHE A 128 -13.29 -25.40 -14.96
CA PHE A 128 -11.96 -26.02 -14.98
C PHE A 128 -11.73 -26.72 -16.33
N GLY A 129 -11.09 -26.03 -17.28
CA GLY A 129 -10.79 -26.61 -18.59
C GLY A 129 -9.45 -26.21 -19.22
N ASN A 130 -8.98 -24.97 -19.01
CA ASN A 130 -7.92 -24.39 -19.86
C ASN A 130 -6.79 -23.67 -19.09
N VAL A 131 -6.61 -23.90 -17.79
CA VAL A 131 -5.53 -23.25 -17.02
C VAL A 131 -4.21 -24.01 -17.25
N ALA A 132 -3.30 -23.44 -18.04
CA ALA A 132 -2.05 -24.09 -18.45
C ALA A 132 -1.05 -24.32 -17.30
N HIS A 133 -1.26 -23.64 -16.16
CA HIS A 133 -0.30 -23.57 -15.05
C HIS A 133 -0.89 -23.96 -13.68
N SER A 134 -1.94 -24.79 -13.65
CA SER A 134 -2.35 -25.45 -12.39
C SER A 134 -1.29 -26.48 -11.97
N ILE A 135 -0.64 -26.23 -10.83
CA ILE A 135 0.19 -27.24 -10.16
C ILE A 135 -0.75 -28.35 -9.68
N PRO A 136 -0.39 -29.65 -9.78
CA PRO A 136 -1.21 -30.72 -9.23
C PRO A 136 -1.58 -30.44 -7.76
N GLY A 137 -2.89 -30.30 -7.49
CA GLY A 137 -3.41 -29.99 -6.15
C GLY A 137 -3.50 -28.51 -5.77
N THR A 138 -3.12 -27.56 -6.63
CA THR A 138 -3.32 -26.11 -6.41
C THR A 138 -4.17 -25.50 -7.52
N ILE A 139 -5.31 -24.95 -7.14
CA ILE A 139 -6.19 -24.19 -8.03
C ILE A 139 -5.92 -22.70 -7.78
N ARG A 140 -5.68 -21.95 -8.86
CA ARG A 140 -5.52 -20.49 -8.81
C ARG A 140 -6.77 -19.86 -9.41
N LEU A 141 -7.50 -19.10 -8.59
CA LEU A 141 -8.74 -18.44 -8.99
C LEU A 141 -8.50 -16.93 -9.09
N ALA A 142 -9.14 -16.30 -10.05
CA ALA A 142 -9.19 -14.85 -10.16
C ALA A 142 -10.56 -14.41 -10.68
N THR A 143 -10.90 -13.17 -10.39
CA THR A 143 -12.11 -12.49 -10.85
C THR A 143 -11.71 -11.11 -11.32
N VAL A 144 -12.44 -10.56 -12.29
CA VAL A 144 -12.27 -9.16 -12.68
C VAL A 144 -13.61 -8.45 -12.64
N SER A 145 -13.58 -7.16 -12.28
CA SER A 145 -14.75 -6.30 -12.24
C SER A 145 -14.40 -4.95 -12.85
N ASP A 146 -15.22 -4.49 -13.79
CA ASP A 146 -15.08 -3.17 -14.40
C ASP A 146 -15.99 -2.16 -13.65
N LYS A 147 -15.38 -1.36 -12.77
CA LYS A 147 -16.06 -0.30 -12.03
C LYS A 147 -15.41 1.05 -12.39
N ARG A 148 -16.21 1.98 -12.92
CA ARG A 148 -15.78 3.35 -13.19
C ARG A 148 -16.32 4.29 -12.14
N GLN A 149 -15.41 4.91 -11.38
CA GLN A 149 -15.76 5.96 -10.44
C GLN A 149 -15.26 7.31 -10.95
N TYR A 150 -16.13 8.32 -10.90
CA TYR A 150 -15.75 9.70 -11.17
C TYR A 150 -15.49 10.41 -9.84
N VAL A 151 -14.23 10.67 -9.53
CA VAL A 151 -13.83 11.43 -8.33
C VAL A 151 -13.64 12.88 -8.73
N ARG A 152 -14.45 13.78 -8.15
CA ARG A 152 -14.21 15.23 -8.22
C ARG A 152 -13.53 15.68 -6.93
N GLY A 153 -12.34 16.26 -7.05
CA GLY A 153 -11.79 17.09 -5.98
C GLY A 153 -12.55 18.41 -5.94
N ASN A 154 -12.94 18.85 -4.74
CA ASN A 154 -13.28 20.25 -4.53
C ASN A 154 -12.06 20.92 -3.91
N LEU A 155 -11.52 21.95 -4.58
CA LEU A 155 -10.51 22.81 -3.99
C LEU A 155 -11.24 23.76 -3.04
N PHE A 156 -11.18 23.47 -1.75
CA PHE A 156 -11.43 24.47 -0.72
C PHE A 156 -10.09 24.92 -0.16
#